data_AF-A0A2P9HF46-F1
#
_entry.id   AF-A0A2P9HF46-F1
#
_cell.length_a   1.000
_cell.length_b   1.000
_cell.length_c   1.000
_cell.angle_alpha   90.00
_cell.angle_beta   90.00
_cell.angle_gamma   90.00
#
_symmetry.space_group_name_H-M   'P 1'
#
loop_
_entity.id
_entity.type
_entity.pdbx_description
1 polymer ?
#
loop_
_entity_poly.entity_id
_entity_poly.type
_entity_poly.pdbx_seq_one_letter_code
_entity_poly.pdbx_strand_id
1 'polypeptide(L)'
;MTVVSMKQLTDDMQLASGKLIDQPGFFPQAVNRPLEAADLLFYISETSMRMAAYLHQHGLFFDSAGLHFDVEQFSVIEELAFKVITEREAGKMEGVWQQLDLSTDEDMDNNGTYVLIALRALDLLYGPSQETG
;
A
#
# COMPACT_ATOMS: atom_id res chain seq x y z
N MET A 1 -10.13 -12.88 -0.29
CA MET A 1 -8.74 -12.85 0.23
C MET A 1 -7.80 -13.72 -0.61
N THR A 2 -6.73 -13.11 -1.11
CA THR A 2 -5.65 -13.69 -1.92
C THR A 2 -4.37 -13.72 -1.11
N VAL A 3 -3.51 -14.72 -1.33
CA VAL A 3 -2.18 -14.82 -0.71
C VAL A 3 -1.14 -15.03 -1.81
N VAL A 4 -0.12 -14.18 -1.84
CA VAL A 4 1.00 -14.28 -2.78
C VAL A 4 2.31 -14.41 -2.03
N SER A 5 3.09 -15.44 -2.37
CA SER A 5 4.42 -15.61 -1.78
C SER A 5 5.37 -14.48 -2.19
N MET A 6 6.41 -14.23 -1.40
CA MET A 6 7.42 -13.21 -1.72
C MET A 6 8.09 -13.44 -3.08
N LYS A 7 8.31 -14.71 -3.43
CA LYS A 7 8.87 -15.09 -4.73
C LYS A 7 7.90 -14.74 -5.85
N GLN A 8 6.64 -15.15 -5.73
CA GLN A 8 5.62 -14.87 -6.72
C GLN A 8 5.44 -13.36 -6.91
N LEU A 9 5.30 -12.61 -5.81
CA LEU A 9 5.16 -11.17 -5.85
C LEU A 9 6.36 -10.49 -6.54
N THR A 10 7.58 -10.97 -6.29
CA THR A 10 8.78 -10.48 -6.99
C THR A 10 8.72 -10.77 -8.48
N ASP A 11 8.39 -12.01 -8.87
CA ASP A 11 8.30 -12.40 -10.28
C ASP A 11 7.23 -11.58 -11.01
N ASP A 12 6.05 -11.39 -10.39
CA ASP A 12 4.93 -10.63 -10.93
C ASP A 12 5.27 -9.13 -11.06
N MET A 13 5.94 -8.53 -10.05
CA MET A 13 6.41 -7.15 -10.11
C MET A 13 7.46 -6.95 -11.21
N GLN A 14 8.38 -7.90 -11.42
CA GLN A 14 9.37 -7.80 -12.49
C GLN A 14 8.71 -7.87 -13.87
N LEU A 15 7.73 -8.77 -14.03
CA LEU A 15 6.96 -8.91 -15.27
C LEU A 15 6.17 -7.63 -15.60
N ALA A 16 5.62 -6.98 -14.58
CA ALA A 16 4.86 -5.75 -14.70
C ALA A 16 5.69 -4.46 -14.49
N SER A 17 7.02 -4.56 -14.41
CA SER A 17 7.90 -3.47 -13.97
C SER A 17 7.71 -2.16 -14.73
N GLY A 18 7.52 -2.20 -16.05
CA GLY A 18 7.25 -1.01 -16.84
C GLY A 18 5.98 -0.26 -16.38
N LYS A 19 4.89 -0.99 -16.08
CA LYS A 19 3.64 -0.40 -15.61
C LYS A 19 3.75 0.14 -14.17
N LEU A 20 4.52 -0.54 -13.33
CA LEU A 20 4.71 -0.16 -11.92
C LEU A 20 5.60 1.09 -11.79
N ILE A 21 6.69 1.17 -12.55
CA ILE A 21 7.61 2.32 -12.50
C ILE A 21 6.95 3.59 -13.07
N ASP A 22 6.04 3.44 -14.02
CA ASP A 22 5.26 4.56 -14.58
C ASP A 22 4.14 5.04 -13.62
N GLN A 23 3.88 4.32 -12.53
CA GLN A 23 2.86 4.69 -11.55
C GLN A 23 3.33 5.92 -10.74
N PRO A 24 2.50 6.98 -10.62
CA PRO A 24 2.84 8.13 -9.79
C PRO A 24 3.11 7.73 -8.33
N GLY A 25 4.28 8.13 -7.82
CA GLY A 25 4.66 7.93 -6.41
C GLY A 25 5.27 6.55 -6.11
N PHE A 26 5.27 5.61 -7.05
CA PHE A 26 5.98 4.34 -6.87
C PHE A 26 7.47 4.52 -7.18
N PHE A 27 8.30 4.36 -6.15
CA PHE A 27 9.75 4.55 -6.20
C PHE A 27 10.43 3.28 -5.69
N PRO A 28 11.13 2.53 -6.56
CA PRO A 28 11.90 1.37 -6.14
C PRO A 28 12.98 1.79 -5.13
N GLN A 29 13.28 0.95 -4.14
CA GLN A 29 14.28 1.31 -3.13
C GLN A 29 15.71 1.38 -3.71
N ALA A 30 15.95 0.75 -4.86
CA ALA A 30 17.22 0.85 -5.57
C ALA A 30 17.01 0.89 -7.09
N VAL A 31 17.59 1.93 -7.71
CA VAL A 31 17.42 2.24 -9.14
C VAL A 31 18.21 1.28 -10.06
N ASN A 32 19.18 0.55 -9.52
CA ASN A 32 20.10 -0.32 -10.29
C ASN A 32 19.85 -1.82 -10.09
N ARG A 33 18.68 -2.21 -9.61
CA ARG A 33 18.27 -3.62 -9.47
C ARG A 33 16.86 -3.84 -10.00
N PRO A 34 16.49 -5.08 -10.35
CA PRO A 34 15.11 -5.42 -10.64
C PRO A 34 14.19 -5.10 -9.46
N LEU A 35 12.91 -4.84 -9.75
CA LEU A 35 11.90 -4.74 -8.70
C LEU A 35 11.83 -6.02 -7.89
N GLU A 36 11.65 -5.86 -6.59
CA GLU A 36 11.46 -6.95 -5.64
C GLU A 36 10.22 -6.70 -4.79
N ALA A 37 9.66 -7.77 -4.23
CA ALA A 37 8.54 -7.69 -3.30
C ALA A 37 8.80 -6.70 -2.14
N ALA A 38 10.05 -6.60 -1.67
CA ALA A 38 10.45 -5.65 -0.63
C ALA A 38 10.22 -4.17 -1.01
N ASP A 39 10.28 -3.83 -2.31
CA ASP A 39 10.00 -2.46 -2.76
C ASP A 39 8.51 -2.12 -2.57
N LEU A 40 7.60 -3.08 -2.77
CA LEU A 40 6.18 -2.88 -2.47
C LEU A 40 5.89 -2.94 -0.97
N LEU A 41 6.48 -3.89 -0.25
CA LEU A 41 6.22 -4.07 1.19
C LEU A 41 6.63 -2.85 2.02
N PHE A 42 7.61 -2.08 1.57
CA PHE A 42 7.99 -0.80 2.18
C PHE A 42 6.79 0.12 2.42
N TYR A 43 5.90 0.21 1.44
CA TYR A 43 4.72 1.08 1.48
C TYR A 43 3.65 0.65 2.48
N ILE A 44 3.77 -0.55 3.07
CA ILE A 44 2.83 -1.07 4.07
C ILE A 44 3.50 -1.43 5.41
N SER A 45 4.84 -1.50 5.46
CA SER A 45 5.59 -1.90 6.65
C SER A 45 5.83 -0.78 7.66
N GLU A 46 5.83 0.48 7.20
CA GLU A 46 6.17 1.64 8.04
C GLU A 46 4.93 2.43 8.49
N THR A 47 3.87 1.72 8.89
CA THR A 47 2.65 2.31 9.41
C THR A 47 2.57 2.19 10.95
N SER A 48 1.79 3.05 11.60
CA SER A 48 1.53 2.91 13.04
C SER A 48 0.88 1.57 13.36
N MET A 49 1.00 1.09 14.61
CA MET A 49 0.37 -0.18 15.02
C MET A 49 -1.15 -0.21 14.78
N ARG A 50 -1.83 0.93 14.91
CA ARG A 50 -3.29 1.00 14.69
C ARG A 50 -3.65 1.01 13.21
N MET A 51 -2.85 1.67 12.37
CA MET A 51 -3.01 1.58 10.93
C MET A 51 -2.76 0.13 10.45
N ALA A 52 -1.69 -0.51 10.90
CA ALA A 52 -1.41 -1.92 10.59
C ALA A 52 -2.55 -2.85 11.02
N ALA A 53 -3.14 -2.63 12.21
CA ALA A 53 -4.30 -3.39 12.66
C ALA A 53 -5.54 -3.18 11.77
N TYR A 54 -5.78 -1.94 11.32
CA TYR A 54 -6.87 -1.64 10.39
C TYR A 54 -6.66 -2.34 9.04
N LEU A 55 -5.46 -2.22 8.45
CA LEU A 55 -5.13 -2.88 7.18
C LEU A 55 -5.35 -4.40 7.28
N HIS A 56 -4.88 -5.01 8.36
CA HIS A 56 -5.06 -6.44 8.61
C HIS A 56 -6.54 -6.82 8.74
N GLN A 57 -7.35 -6.03 9.47
CA GLN A 57 -8.80 -6.26 9.57
C GLN A 57 -9.50 -6.23 8.19
N HIS A 58 -8.97 -5.44 7.26
CA HIS A 58 -9.44 -5.34 5.88
C HIS A 58 -8.63 -6.19 4.89
N GLY A 59 -7.89 -7.19 5.39
CA GLY A 59 -7.27 -8.24 4.59
C GLY A 59 -5.91 -7.89 3.99
N LEU A 60 -5.34 -6.70 4.25
CA LEU A 60 -4.01 -6.30 3.78
C LEU A 60 -2.96 -6.44 4.89
N PHE A 61 -2.15 -7.49 4.81
CA PHE A 61 -1.06 -7.74 5.78
C PHE A 61 -0.04 -8.72 5.20
N PHE A 62 1.16 -8.79 5.77
CA PHE A 62 2.15 -9.79 5.38
C PHE A 62 2.53 -10.67 6.57
N ASP A 63 2.77 -11.95 6.32
CA ASP A 63 3.28 -12.91 7.30
C ASP A 63 4.25 -13.91 6.64
N SER A 64 4.55 -15.02 7.32
CA SER A 64 5.47 -16.05 6.79
C SER A 64 4.98 -16.73 5.50
N ALA A 65 3.68 -16.70 5.19
CA ALA A 65 3.13 -17.25 3.96
C ALA A 65 3.27 -16.27 2.78
N GLY A 66 3.37 -14.97 3.06
CA GLY A 66 3.53 -13.92 2.06
C GLY A 66 2.62 -12.73 2.30
N LEU A 67 2.30 -12.01 1.24
CA LEU A 67 1.39 -10.87 1.27
C LEU A 67 -0.05 -11.36 1.09
N HIS A 68 -0.88 -11.04 2.07
CA HIS A 68 -2.33 -11.23 2.05
C HIS A 68 -2.98 -9.91 1.64
N PHE A 69 -3.98 -9.99 0.75
CA PHE A 69 -4.78 -8.84 0.35
C PHE A 69 -6.19 -9.28 -0.05
N ASP A 70 -7.15 -8.38 0.08
CA ASP A 70 -8.50 -8.59 -0.43
C ASP A 70 -8.91 -7.43 -1.35
N VAL A 71 -8.98 -7.68 -2.65
CA VAL A 71 -9.28 -6.65 -3.67
C VAL A 71 -10.66 -6.03 -3.42
N GLU A 72 -11.62 -6.79 -2.88
CA GLU A 72 -12.96 -6.26 -2.55
C GLU A 72 -12.91 -5.24 -1.40
N GLN A 73 -11.87 -5.29 -0.56
CA GLN A 73 -11.67 -4.36 0.56
C GLN A 73 -10.83 -3.13 0.18
N PHE A 74 -10.27 -3.07 -1.04
CA PHE A 74 -9.39 -1.95 -1.43
C PHE A 74 -10.10 -0.60 -1.32
N SER A 75 -11.35 -0.50 -1.78
CA SER A 75 -12.14 0.73 -1.66
C SER A 75 -12.27 1.24 -0.21
N VAL A 76 -12.47 0.34 0.75
CA VAL A 76 -12.58 0.69 2.18
C VAL A 76 -11.24 1.21 2.72
N ILE A 77 -10.14 0.58 2.33
CA ILE A 77 -8.80 1.01 2.71
C ILE A 77 -8.44 2.36 2.05
N GLU A 78 -8.82 2.56 0.78
CA GLU A 78 -8.66 3.82 0.05
C GLU A 78 -9.40 4.97 0.74
N GLU A 79 -10.65 4.76 1.15
CA GLU A 79 -11.44 5.76 1.88
C GLU A 79 -10.76 6.22 3.16
N LEU A 80 -10.19 5.28 3.94
CA LEU A 80 -9.42 5.64 5.13
C LEU A 80 -8.19 6.47 4.76
N ALA A 81 -7.41 6.01 3.77
CA ALA A 81 -6.19 6.70 3.35
C ALA A 81 -6.47 8.12 2.85
N PHE A 82 -7.53 8.31 2.04
CA PHE A 82 -7.98 9.63 1.60
C PHE A 82 -8.41 10.52 2.76
N LYS A 83 -9.10 9.96 3.76
CA LYS A 83 -9.51 10.71 4.95
C LYS A 83 -8.29 11.19 5.73
N VAL A 84 -7.27 10.34 5.90
CA VAL A 84 -6.02 10.72 6.58
C VAL A 84 -5.33 11.86 5.85
N ILE A 85 -5.19 11.76 4.52
CA ILE A 85 -4.59 12.82 3.69
C ILE A 85 -5.38 14.12 3.83
N THR A 86 -6.71 14.06 3.66
CA THR A 86 -7.60 15.23 3.68
C THR A 86 -7.58 15.94 5.04
N GLU A 87 -7.64 15.20 6.14
CA GLU A 87 -7.60 15.78 7.48
C GLU A 87 -6.23 16.44 7.76
N ARG A 88 -5.13 15.81 7.32
CA ARG A 88 -3.78 16.37 7.43
C ARG A 88 -3.64 17.68 6.66
N GLU A 89 -4.06 17.71 5.40
CA GLU A 89 -4.01 18.90 4.54
C GLU A 89 -4.84 20.05 5.12
N ALA A 90 -5.92 19.74 5.82
CA ALA A 90 -6.74 20.71 6.55
C ALA A 90 -6.18 21.11 7.93
N GLY A 91 -5.03 20.57 8.35
CA GLY A 91 -4.44 20.81 9.68
C GLY A 91 -5.20 20.17 10.84
N LYS A 92 -6.06 19.19 10.59
CA LYS A 92 -6.92 18.53 11.59
C LYS A 92 -6.26 17.26 12.14
N MET A 93 -5.50 17.39 13.22
CA MET A 93 -4.80 16.25 13.84
C MET A 93 -5.63 15.50 14.89
N GLU A 94 -6.77 16.05 15.33
CA GLU A 94 -7.64 15.47 16.38
C GLU A 94 -8.65 14.44 15.83
N GLY A 95 -8.65 14.18 14.52
CA GLY A 95 -9.59 13.25 13.88
C GLY A 95 -9.01 11.84 13.67
N VAL A 96 -9.06 11.35 12.43
CA VAL A 96 -8.52 10.04 12.05
C VAL A 96 -7.03 9.91 12.36
N TRP A 97 -6.31 11.04 12.32
CA TRP A 97 -4.88 11.09 12.63
C TRP A 97 -4.58 10.62 14.06
N GLN A 98 -5.28 11.17 15.06
CA GLN A 98 -5.17 10.76 16.45
C GLN A 98 -5.72 9.35 16.69
N GLN A 99 -6.81 8.97 16.00
CA GLN A 99 -7.40 7.63 16.14
C GLN A 99 -6.43 6.54 15.70
N LEU A 100 -5.70 6.79 14.61
CA LEU A 100 -4.69 5.89 14.08
C LEU A 100 -3.31 6.07 14.73
N ASP A 101 -3.16 6.99 15.69
CA ASP A 101 -1.90 7.22 16.41
C ASP A 101 -0.73 7.47 15.44
N LEU A 102 -0.97 8.35 14.46
CA LEU A 102 0.01 8.67 13.42
C LEU A 102 1.02 9.71 13.91
N SER A 103 2.31 9.46 13.61
CA SER A 103 3.41 10.35 13.99
C SER A 103 3.22 11.76 13.42
N THR A 104 3.69 12.77 14.14
CA THR A 104 3.73 14.19 13.73
C THR A 104 5.13 14.67 13.35
N ASP A 105 6.11 13.77 13.27
CA ASP A 105 7.52 14.09 12.99
C ASP A 105 7.83 14.18 11.48
N GLU A 106 9.02 14.62 11.09
CA GLU A 106 9.38 14.86 9.68
C GLU A 106 9.33 13.61 8.78
N ASP A 107 9.35 12.39 9.35
CA ASP A 107 9.13 11.10 8.64
C ASP A 107 7.62 10.80 8.39
N MET A 108 6.78 11.84 8.43
CA MET A 108 5.30 11.84 8.32
C MET A 108 4.72 11.44 6.96
N ASP A 109 5.53 11.00 6.00
CA ASP A 109 5.08 10.75 4.63
C ASP A 109 4.25 9.45 4.47
N ASN A 110 4.21 8.59 5.50
CA ASN A 110 3.72 7.22 5.44
C ASN A 110 2.25 7.01 5.86
N ASN A 111 1.38 8.01 5.69
CA ASN A 111 0.16 8.09 6.52
C ASN A 111 -1.15 7.85 5.73
N GLY A 112 -1.06 7.74 4.41
CA GLY A 112 -2.20 7.43 3.54
C GLY A 112 -1.75 7.29 2.10
N THR A 113 -0.84 8.18 1.67
CA THR A 113 -0.24 8.13 0.32
C THR A 113 0.45 6.80 0.05
N TYR A 114 1.21 6.28 1.01
CA TYR A 114 1.90 4.98 0.87
C TYR A 114 0.92 3.82 0.72
N VAL A 115 -0.15 3.83 1.52
CA VAL A 115 -1.24 2.85 1.40
C VAL A 115 -1.86 2.93 0.01
N LEU A 116 -2.17 4.13 -0.50
CA LEU A 116 -2.71 4.31 -1.85
C LEU A 116 -1.76 3.81 -2.95
N ILE A 117 -0.45 4.06 -2.81
CA ILE A 117 0.57 3.55 -3.74
C ILE A 117 0.55 2.02 -3.76
N ALA A 118 0.54 1.39 -2.58
CA ALA A 118 0.52 -0.06 -2.44
C ALA A 118 -0.76 -0.68 -3.03
N LEU A 119 -1.93 -0.13 -2.72
CA LEU A 119 -3.21 -0.61 -3.26
C LEU A 119 -3.24 -0.52 -4.78
N ARG A 120 -2.79 0.60 -5.35
CA ARG A 120 -2.79 0.79 -6.79
C ARG A 120 -1.79 -0.13 -7.50
N ALA A 121 -0.64 -0.42 -6.89
CA ALA A 121 0.29 -1.42 -7.39
C ALA A 121 -0.31 -2.84 -7.35
N LEU A 122 -1.00 -3.20 -6.27
CA LEU A 122 -1.68 -4.49 -6.14
C LEU A 122 -2.85 -4.63 -7.12
N ASP A 123 -3.63 -3.57 -7.34
CA ASP A 123 -4.71 -3.54 -8.33
C ASP A 123 -4.17 -3.70 -9.77
N LEU A 124 -3.02 -3.09 -10.08
CA LEU A 124 -2.33 -3.29 -11.37
C LEU A 124 -1.87 -4.74 -11.58
N LEU A 125 -1.43 -5.41 -10.53
CA LEU A 125 -0.89 -6.77 -10.58
C LEU A 125 -1.99 -7.84 -10.55
N TYR A 126 -3.01 -7.64 -9.71
CA TYR A 126 -3.97 -8.68 -9.33
C TYR A 126 -5.42 -8.24 -9.36
N GLY A 127 -5.69 -6.96 -9.66
CA GLY A 127 -7.04 -6.47 -9.87
C GLY A 127 -7.69 -7.15 -11.08
N PRO A 128 -9.03 -7.12 -11.18
CA PRO A 128 -9.72 -7.64 -12.35
C PRO A 128 -9.14 -6.96 -13.58
N SER A 129 -8.62 -7.75 -14.52
CA SER A 129 -8.05 -7.23 -15.75
C SER A 129 -9.05 -6.26 -16.36
N GLN A 130 -8.66 -4.99 -16.50
CA GLN A 130 -9.41 -4.00 -17.26
C GLN A 130 -9.28 -4.36 -18.76
N GLU A 131 -9.74 -5.55 -19.15
CA GLU A 131 -10.14 -5.82 -20.52
C GLU A 131 -11.47 -5.09 -20.71
N THR A 132 -11.39 -3.78 -20.96
CA THR A 132 -12.47 -3.08 -21.65
C THR A 132 -12.63 -3.74 -23.03
N GLY A 133 -13.83 -4.25 -23.29
CA GLY A 133 -14.23 -4.80 -24.58
C GLY A 133 -14.30 -3.77 -25.72
#